data_AF-A0A832B3F1-F1
#
_entry.id   AF-A0A832B3F1-F1
#
_cell.length_a   1.000
_cell.length_b   1.000
_cell.length_c   1.000
_cell.angle_alpha   90.00
_cell.angle_beta   90.00
_cell.angle_gamma   90.00
#
_symmetry.space_group_name_H-M   'P 1'
#
loop_
_entity.id
_entity.type
_entity.pdbx_description
1 polymer ?
#
loop_
_entity_poly.entity_id
_entity_poly.type
_entity_poly.pdbx_seq_one_letter_code
_entity_poly.pdbx_strand_id
1 'polypeptide(L)'
;MSELVVVSNRGPATFVTGPDGALVARHGAGGLAPSLARALEGTGALWIASTMSGGDRQAAASGLPAPLIGGSQLRLVDVAPEVRDLAYRDISNGTLWFVHHGLFDRARQPRCDRRWHEAWDAYREFNRLIAEQVAVCASDGATVVVNDYHLALLGSQLASLRPDLLTVHFHHTPFCEPEELRVLPSAVAGELLGSLAAFGACGFHAARWADSFRRCASEVLGMVPETFVAPLGPDAAELRSVVTSEEVGRARSELAERLAGRALVLRSDRMELSKNLVRGFLAYEELLDERPELVRSALFVARTYPSREDLPEYAAYRHEVEQVVARIAERFSAGGRAPVELEIADDFAASVAALSCYDVLLVNPVRDGMNLVAKEGPIVNRRNGVLALSREAGAFSELGTAALEVEPFDVSATAATIGRALAMSEPERARRARELVALASARPPSVWLAEVVGAARRSRGVPRGG
;
A
#
# COMPACT_ATOMS: atom_id res chain seq x y z
N MET A 1 -30.00 -5.89 -4.19
CA MET A 1 -29.13 -6.49 -3.15
C MET A 1 -28.11 -7.36 -3.87
N SER A 2 -26.87 -7.47 -3.35
CA SER A 2 -25.77 -8.18 -4.01
C SER A 2 -25.28 -9.38 -3.18
N GLU A 3 -24.87 -10.46 -3.85
CA GLU A 3 -24.28 -11.66 -3.23
C GLU A 3 -22.81 -11.48 -2.84
N LEU A 4 -22.11 -10.53 -3.46
CA LEU A 4 -20.72 -10.18 -3.15
C LEU A 4 -20.61 -8.67 -2.94
N VAL A 5 -20.27 -8.27 -1.73
CA VAL A 5 -20.06 -6.87 -1.35
C VAL A 5 -18.60 -6.66 -1.00
N VAL A 6 -17.96 -5.69 -1.65
CA VAL A 6 -16.59 -5.26 -1.35
C VAL A 6 -16.66 -3.89 -0.69
N VAL A 7 -15.97 -3.73 0.44
CA VAL A 7 -16.00 -2.51 1.23
C VAL A 7 -14.59 -1.99 1.42
N SER A 8 -14.36 -0.71 1.16
CA SER A 8 -13.08 -0.06 1.40
C SER A 8 -13.26 1.44 1.63
N ASN A 9 -12.27 2.10 2.23
CA ASN A 9 -12.36 3.54 2.46
C ASN A 9 -12.52 4.34 1.15
N ARG A 10 -11.78 3.95 0.10
CA ARG A 10 -11.79 4.62 -1.21
C ARG A 10 -12.32 3.69 -2.30
N GLY A 11 -13.21 4.20 -3.14
CA GLY A 11 -13.66 3.49 -4.35
C GLY A 11 -12.56 3.39 -5.42
N PRO A 12 -12.79 2.59 -6.48
CA PRO A 12 -11.87 2.46 -7.62
C PRO A 12 -11.97 3.61 -8.63
N ALA A 13 -12.82 4.60 -8.36
CA ALA A 13 -12.98 5.81 -9.14
C ALA A 13 -13.07 7.01 -8.20
N THR A 14 -12.55 8.15 -8.67
CA THR A 14 -12.75 9.47 -8.05
C THR A 14 -13.55 10.32 -9.02
N PHE A 15 -14.50 11.11 -8.52
CA PHE A 15 -15.33 11.96 -9.36
C PHE A 15 -14.82 13.39 -9.34
N VAL A 16 -14.61 13.95 -10.53
CA VAL A 16 -14.25 15.36 -10.71
C VAL A 16 -15.30 16.08 -11.53
N THR A 17 -15.55 17.34 -11.22
CA THR A 17 -16.44 18.19 -12.01
C THR A 17 -15.68 18.67 -13.25
N GLY A 18 -16.21 18.33 -14.43
CA GLY A 18 -15.71 18.79 -15.72
C GLY A 18 -15.99 20.28 -15.95
N PRO A 19 -15.39 20.87 -17.01
CA PRO A 19 -15.59 22.28 -17.37
C PRO A 19 -17.06 22.65 -17.65
N ASP A 20 -17.87 21.67 -18.02
CA ASP A 20 -19.30 21.76 -18.32
C ASP A 20 -20.21 21.53 -17.09
N GLY A 21 -19.61 21.30 -15.91
CA GLY A 21 -20.34 20.99 -14.68
C GLY A 21 -20.73 19.52 -14.53
N ALA A 22 -20.46 18.67 -15.51
CA ALA A 22 -20.74 17.24 -15.45
C ALA A 22 -19.72 16.49 -14.58
N LEU A 23 -20.13 15.44 -13.88
CA LEU A 23 -19.20 14.59 -13.14
C LEU A 23 -18.52 13.59 -14.07
N VAL A 24 -17.19 13.59 -14.05
CA VAL A 24 -16.34 12.66 -14.79
C VAL A 24 -15.68 11.71 -13.81
N ALA A 25 -15.89 10.41 -13.99
CA ALA A 25 -15.18 9.38 -13.24
C ALA A 25 -13.73 9.29 -13.74
N ARG A 26 -12.78 9.46 -12.83
CA ARG A 26 -11.36 9.20 -13.04
C ARG A 26 -10.97 7.93 -12.32
N HIS A 27 -10.49 6.97 -13.09
CA HIS A 27 -9.93 5.73 -12.58
C HIS A 27 -8.42 5.89 -12.39
N GLY A 28 -7.90 5.45 -11.25
CA GLY A 28 -6.45 5.33 -11.07
C GLY A 28 -5.90 4.22 -11.97
N ALA A 29 -4.74 4.44 -12.58
CA ALA A 29 -4.09 3.44 -13.43
C ALA A 29 -3.29 2.37 -12.65
N GLY A 30 -3.16 2.51 -11.33
CA GLY A 30 -2.39 1.59 -10.49
C GLY A 30 -2.78 1.62 -9.01
N GLY A 31 -2.28 0.64 -8.27
CA GLY A 31 -2.58 0.43 -6.85
C GLY A 31 -3.74 -0.53 -6.59
N LEU A 32 -4.04 -0.73 -5.31
CA LEU A 32 -4.96 -1.77 -4.84
C LEU A 32 -6.38 -1.66 -5.45
N ALA A 33 -7.02 -0.50 -5.36
CA ALA A 33 -8.43 -0.36 -5.76
C ALA A 33 -8.68 -0.62 -7.26
N PRO A 34 -7.88 -0.09 -8.20
CA PRO A 34 -7.99 -0.46 -9.63
C PRO A 34 -7.78 -1.96 -9.88
N SER A 35 -6.74 -2.57 -9.29
CA SER A 35 -6.47 -4.00 -9.46
C SER A 35 -7.60 -4.89 -8.91
N LEU A 36 -8.21 -4.51 -7.80
CA LEU A 36 -9.37 -5.22 -7.25
C LEU A 36 -10.63 -5.01 -8.08
N ALA A 37 -10.89 -3.80 -8.57
CA ALA A 37 -12.02 -3.54 -9.47
C ALA A 37 -11.94 -4.39 -10.75
N ARG A 38 -10.72 -4.71 -11.19
CA ARG A 38 -10.48 -5.63 -12.30
C ARG A 38 -10.76 -7.09 -11.95
N ALA A 39 -10.31 -7.54 -10.79
CA ALA A 39 -10.65 -8.88 -10.32
C ALA A 39 -12.16 -9.12 -10.14
N LEU A 40 -12.94 -8.06 -9.95
CA LEU A 40 -14.40 -8.10 -9.75
C LEU A 40 -15.23 -8.04 -11.05
N GLU A 41 -14.61 -7.95 -12.22
CA GLU A 41 -15.36 -7.93 -13.49
C GLU A 41 -16.24 -9.15 -13.69
N GLY A 42 -17.46 -8.90 -14.19
CA GLY A 42 -18.42 -9.98 -14.46
C GLY A 42 -18.98 -10.67 -13.22
N THR A 43 -18.55 -10.29 -12.00
CA THR A 43 -19.05 -10.89 -10.75
C THR A 43 -20.39 -10.30 -10.30
N GLY A 44 -20.78 -9.13 -10.82
CA GLY A 44 -21.95 -8.38 -10.33
C GLY A 44 -21.78 -7.83 -8.91
N ALA A 45 -20.54 -7.74 -8.42
CA ALA A 45 -20.24 -7.25 -7.09
C ALA A 45 -20.68 -5.79 -6.89
N LEU A 46 -21.12 -5.51 -5.66
CA LEU A 46 -21.32 -4.14 -5.19
C LEU A 46 -20.08 -3.68 -4.41
N TRP A 47 -19.50 -2.58 -4.84
CA TRP A 47 -18.45 -1.89 -4.10
C TRP A 47 -19.07 -0.77 -3.25
N ILE A 48 -18.82 -0.78 -1.94
CA ILE A 48 -19.21 0.28 -1.01
C ILE A 48 -17.95 1.04 -0.57
N ALA A 49 -17.96 2.36 -0.72
CA ALA A 49 -16.85 3.22 -0.28
C ALA A 49 -17.33 4.56 0.28
N SER A 50 -16.47 5.27 1.01
CA SER A 50 -16.77 6.61 1.52
C SER A 50 -16.49 7.71 0.49
N THR A 51 -17.16 8.86 0.62
CA THR A 51 -16.89 10.05 -0.20
C THR A 51 -15.57 10.71 0.20
N MET A 52 -14.62 10.84 -0.74
CA MET A 52 -13.31 11.43 -0.47
C MET A 52 -13.23 12.89 -0.95
N SER A 53 -13.95 13.23 -2.01
CA SER A 53 -13.92 14.55 -2.64
C SER A 53 -15.29 15.22 -2.71
N GLY A 54 -15.33 16.51 -3.05
CA GLY A 54 -16.59 17.21 -3.33
C GLY A 54 -17.36 16.60 -4.51
N GLY A 55 -16.64 16.14 -5.54
CA GLY A 55 -17.25 15.43 -6.67
C GLY A 55 -17.85 14.08 -6.26
N ASP A 56 -17.21 13.34 -5.35
CA ASP A 56 -17.76 12.09 -4.82
C ASP A 56 -19.06 12.35 -4.05
N ARG A 57 -19.15 13.44 -3.29
CA ARG A 57 -20.39 13.83 -2.58
C ARG A 57 -21.51 14.18 -3.55
N GLN A 58 -21.21 14.90 -4.63
CA GLN A 58 -22.18 15.19 -5.69
C GLN A 58 -22.64 13.90 -6.39
N ALA A 59 -21.73 12.96 -6.61
CA ALA A 59 -22.07 11.64 -7.14
C ALA A 59 -22.99 10.86 -6.18
N ALA A 60 -22.65 10.82 -4.88
CA ALA A 60 -23.45 10.16 -3.86
C ALA A 60 -24.87 10.75 -3.75
N ALA A 61 -25.00 12.08 -3.78
CA ALA A 61 -26.28 12.80 -3.73
C ALA A 61 -27.19 12.49 -4.94
N SER A 62 -26.62 12.07 -6.07
CA SER A 62 -27.38 11.71 -7.27
C SER A 62 -28.07 10.35 -7.17
N GLY A 63 -27.81 9.59 -6.08
CA GLY A 63 -28.61 8.43 -5.66
C GLY A 63 -28.49 7.15 -6.50
N LEU A 64 -27.75 7.18 -7.60
CA LEU A 64 -27.53 6.01 -8.46
C LEU A 64 -26.17 5.37 -8.14
N PRO A 65 -26.08 4.03 -8.02
CA PRO A 65 -24.80 3.36 -8.08
C PRO A 65 -24.12 3.75 -9.40
N ALA A 66 -22.94 4.36 -9.33
CA ALA A 66 -22.21 4.66 -10.56
C ALA A 66 -21.76 3.33 -11.17
N PRO A 67 -22.01 3.07 -12.47
CA PRO A 67 -21.48 1.89 -13.12
C PRO A 67 -19.95 1.94 -13.02
N LEU A 68 -19.37 0.90 -12.45
CA LEU A 68 -17.92 0.68 -12.50
C LEU A 68 -17.55 -0.05 -13.78
N ILE A 69 -16.26 -0.04 -14.09
CA ILE A 69 -15.72 -0.82 -15.20
C ILE A 69 -16.07 -2.30 -15.00
N GLY A 70 -16.62 -2.96 -16.03
CA GLY A 70 -16.83 -4.40 -16.05
C GLY A 70 -18.09 -4.92 -15.34
N GLY A 71 -19.12 -4.09 -15.17
CA GLY A 71 -20.44 -4.51 -14.67
C GLY A 71 -20.58 -4.55 -13.14
N SER A 72 -19.57 -4.12 -12.39
CA SER A 72 -19.69 -3.87 -10.95
C SER A 72 -20.40 -2.54 -10.68
N GLN A 73 -20.96 -2.38 -9.48
CA GLN A 73 -21.63 -1.15 -9.06
C GLN A 73 -20.85 -0.46 -7.93
N LEU A 74 -20.76 0.87 -7.94
CA LEU A 74 -20.20 1.65 -6.84
C LEU A 74 -21.30 2.37 -6.07
N ARG A 75 -21.38 2.13 -4.76
CA ARG A 75 -22.17 2.92 -3.83
C ARG A 75 -21.24 3.74 -2.95
N LEU A 76 -21.40 5.05 -3.01
CA LEU A 76 -20.69 6.00 -2.16
C LEU A 76 -21.53 6.33 -0.93
N VAL A 77 -20.92 6.25 0.24
CA VAL A 77 -21.51 6.63 1.52
C VAL A 77 -21.03 8.02 1.86
N ASP A 78 -21.97 8.96 1.91
CA ASP A 78 -21.65 10.33 2.31
C ASP A 78 -21.53 10.39 3.84
N VAL A 79 -20.35 10.79 4.29
CA VAL A 79 -20.04 10.97 5.71
C VAL A 79 -19.72 12.43 5.94
N ALA A 80 -20.25 13.00 7.03
CA ALA A 80 -19.97 14.37 7.42
C ALA A 80 -18.45 14.64 7.40
N PRO A 81 -17.98 15.71 6.73
CA PRO A 81 -16.55 15.98 6.58
C PRO A 81 -15.79 15.97 7.91
N GLU A 82 -16.39 16.48 8.99
CA GLU A 82 -15.78 16.52 10.32
C GLU A 82 -15.54 15.11 10.89
N VAL A 83 -16.53 14.21 10.77
CA VAL A 83 -16.42 12.81 11.19
C VAL A 83 -15.36 12.10 10.35
N ARG A 84 -15.44 12.26 9.03
CA ARG A 84 -14.50 11.65 8.08
C ARG A 84 -13.07 12.10 8.35
N ASP A 85 -12.83 13.40 8.54
CA ASP A 85 -11.49 13.93 8.72
C ASP A 85 -10.88 13.46 10.04
N LEU A 86 -11.65 13.44 11.14
CA LEU A 86 -11.19 12.87 12.41
C LEU A 86 -10.89 11.35 12.29
N ALA A 87 -11.80 10.58 11.67
CA ALA A 87 -11.64 9.15 11.50
C ALA A 87 -10.46 8.78 10.57
N TYR A 88 -10.30 9.51 9.46
CA TYR A 88 -9.31 9.24 8.43
C TYR A 88 -7.94 9.80 8.78
N ARG A 89 -7.84 11.11 9.07
CA ARG A 89 -6.55 11.76 9.37
C ARG A 89 -6.04 11.33 10.74
N ASP A 90 -6.83 11.50 11.80
CA ASP A 90 -6.32 11.42 13.17
C ASP A 90 -6.26 9.96 13.67
N ILE A 91 -7.28 9.14 13.39
CA ILE A 91 -7.28 7.73 13.80
C ILE A 91 -6.63 6.82 12.78
N SER A 92 -7.12 6.76 11.54
CA SER A 92 -6.62 5.79 10.57
C SER A 92 -5.15 6.06 10.22
N ASN A 93 -4.83 7.28 9.76
CA ASN A 93 -3.49 7.61 9.26
C ASN A 93 -2.53 8.16 10.33
N GLY A 94 -3.03 8.86 11.34
CA GLY A 94 -2.24 9.44 12.43
C GLY A 94 -2.03 8.51 13.62
N THR A 95 -2.87 7.47 13.76
CA THR A 95 -2.77 6.50 14.87
C THR A 95 -2.51 5.08 14.36
N LEU A 96 -3.48 4.45 13.70
CA LEU A 96 -3.42 3.02 13.35
C LEU A 96 -2.28 2.72 12.37
N TRP A 97 -2.05 3.58 11.37
CA TRP A 97 -0.90 3.45 10.48
C TRP A 97 0.43 3.45 11.26
N PHE A 98 0.61 4.38 12.20
CA PHE A 98 1.84 4.50 12.98
C PHE A 98 2.04 3.31 13.92
N VAL A 99 0.97 2.82 14.56
CA VAL A 99 1.01 1.59 15.37
C VAL A 99 1.45 0.41 14.51
N HIS A 100 0.77 0.16 13.39
CA HIS A 100 1.02 -1.00 12.54
C HIS A 100 2.40 -0.98 11.85
N HIS A 101 2.99 0.20 11.66
CA HIS A 101 4.31 0.35 11.07
C HIS A 101 5.43 0.58 12.08
N GLY A 102 5.13 0.66 13.39
CA GLY A 102 6.13 0.92 14.44
C GLY A 102 6.79 2.30 14.32
N LEU A 103 6.04 3.32 13.90
CA LEU A 103 6.59 4.63 13.54
C LEU A 103 6.60 5.68 14.67
N PHE A 104 5.99 5.39 15.81
CA PHE A 104 5.93 6.36 16.90
C PHE A 104 7.29 6.58 17.56
N ASP A 105 7.65 7.86 17.72
CA ASP A 105 8.58 8.28 18.78
C ASP A 105 7.87 8.13 20.13
N ARG A 106 8.03 6.96 20.76
CA ARG A 106 7.35 6.58 22.01
C ARG A 106 7.61 7.53 23.17
N ALA A 107 8.67 8.35 23.11
CA ALA A 107 8.94 9.36 24.12
C ALA A 107 8.01 10.58 24.01
N ARG A 108 7.38 10.80 22.86
CA ARG A 108 6.57 12.00 22.56
C ARG A 108 5.15 11.68 22.09
N GLN A 109 4.93 10.50 21.51
CA GLN A 109 3.71 10.09 20.81
C GLN A 109 3.39 8.60 21.02
N PRO A 110 2.12 8.19 20.85
CA PRO A 110 0.93 9.01 20.62
C PRO A 110 0.53 9.82 21.85
N ARG A 111 -0.33 10.82 21.64
CA ARG A 111 -1.01 11.57 22.72
C ARG A 111 -2.50 11.28 22.66
N CYS A 112 -2.96 10.38 23.51
CA CYS A 112 -4.38 10.05 23.64
C CYS A 112 -5.09 11.04 24.58
N ASP A 113 -5.21 12.29 24.16
CA ASP A 113 -5.90 13.34 24.91
C ASP A 113 -7.41 13.41 24.58
N ARG A 114 -8.10 14.45 25.08
CA ARG A 114 -9.55 14.64 24.84
C ARG A 114 -9.90 14.65 23.36
N ARG A 115 -9.09 15.33 22.52
CA ARG A 115 -9.33 15.42 21.08
C ARG A 115 -9.14 14.07 20.42
N TRP A 116 -8.14 13.30 20.86
CA TRP A 116 -7.93 11.94 20.34
C TRP A 116 -9.12 11.03 20.63
N HIS A 117 -9.71 11.13 21.83
CA HIS A 117 -10.92 10.37 22.16
C HIS A 117 -12.14 10.80 21.32
N GLU A 118 -12.32 12.10 21.07
CA GLU A 118 -13.33 12.61 20.12
C GLU A 118 -13.12 12.03 18.71
N ALA A 119 -11.85 11.92 18.27
CA ALA A 119 -11.53 11.32 16.99
C ALA A 119 -11.81 9.82 16.94
N TRP A 120 -11.62 9.09 18.04
CA TRP A 120 -12.00 7.69 18.15
C TRP A 120 -13.52 7.49 18.07
N ASP A 121 -14.30 8.38 18.68
CA ASP A 121 -15.76 8.37 18.55
C ASP A 121 -16.20 8.66 17.10
N ALA A 122 -15.55 9.59 16.41
CA ALA A 122 -15.76 9.81 14.99
C ALA A 122 -15.39 8.58 14.14
N TYR A 123 -14.34 7.84 14.51
CA TYR A 123 -13.95 6.59 13.85
C TYR A 123 -14.99 5.48 14.05
N ARG A 124 -15.58 5.36 15.25
CA ARG A 124 -16.73 4.46 15.51
C ARG A 124 -17.92 4.83 14.63
N GLU A 125 -18.27 6.11 14.57
CA GLU A 125 -19.38 6.63 13.78
C GLU A 125 -19.17 6.39 12.28
N PHE A 126 -17.97 6.67 11.77
CA PHE A 126 -17.59 6.39 10.39
C PHE A 126 -17.81 4.90 10.06
N ASN A 127 -17.31 4.00 10.89
CA ASN A 127 -17.49 2.55 10.70
C ASN A 127 -18.97 2.15 10.75
N ARG A 128 -19.76 2.72 11.68
CA ARG A 128 -21.20 2.47 11.84
C ARG A 128 -21.98 2.82 10.58
N LEU A 129 -21.76 4.01 10.03
CA LEU A 129 -22.44 4.46 8.81
C LEU A 129 -22.16 3.54 7.62
N ILE A 130 -20.92 3.05 7.49
CA ILE A 130 -20.57 2.10 6.43
C ILE A 130 -21.22 0.72 6.68
N ALA A 131 -21.18 0.21 7.92
CA ALA A 131 -21.79 -1.08 8.26
C ALA A 131 -23.30 -1.10 8.00
N GLU A 132 -24.00 0.01 8.27
CA GLU A 132 -25.43 0.16 7.96
C GLU A 132 -25.71 0.09 6.46
N GLN A 133 -24.85 0.71 5.64
CA GLN A 133 -24.99 0.61 4.18
C GLN A 133 -24.73 -0.80 3.66
N VAL A 134 -23.76 -1.51 4.23
CA VAL A 134 -23.54 -2.94 3.92
C VAL A 134 -24.79 -3.74 4.29
N ALA A 135 -25.35 -3.54 5.48
CA ALA A 135 -26.51 -4.28 5.97
C ALA A 135 -27.77 -4.09 5.09
N VAL A 136 -27.96 -2.91 4.51
CA VAL A 136 -29.07 -2.61 3.58
C VAL A 136 -28.83 -3.21 2.19
N CYS A 137 -27.58 -3.26 1.72
CA CYS A 137 -27.28 -3.63 0.35
C CYS A 137 -26.98 -5.12 0.13
N ALA A 138 -26.48 -5.81 1.15
CA ALA A 138 -26.10 -7.21 1.07
C ALA A 138 -27.34 -8.13 1.07
N SER A 139 -27.39 -9.08 0.14
CA SER A 139 -28.42 -10.14 0.14
C SER A 139 -28.28 -11.06 1.36
N ASP A 140 -29.28 -11.89 1.64
CA ASP A 140 -29.21 -12.92 2.68
C ASP A 140 -28.05 -13.88 2.41
N GLY A 141 -27.20 -14.11 3.42
CA GLY A 141 -26.04 -14.99 3.31
C GLY A 141 -24.94 -14.48 2.35
N ALA A 142 -24.96 -13.21 1.97
CA ALA A 142 -23.96 -12.63 1.07
C ALA A 142 -22.54 -12.68 1.65
N THR A 143 -21.56 -12.70 0.74
CA THR A 143 -20.14 -12.57 1.09
C THR A 143 -19.75 -11.10 1.16
N VAL A 144 -19.16 -10.68 2.27
CA VAL A 144 -18.70 -9.30 2.49
C VAL A 144 -17.19 -9.29 2.71
N VAL A 145 -16.47 -8.65 1.79
CA VAL A 145 -15.02 -8.45 1.85
C VAL A 145 -14.72 -7.03 2.31
N VAL A 146 -14.28 -6.87 3.55
CA VAL A 146 -13.89 -5.58 4.14
C VAL A 146 -12.39 -5.41 3.99
N ASN A 147 -11.96 -4.27 3.45
CA ASN A 147 -10.56 -3.99 3.18
C ASN A 147 -10.04 -2.88 4.09
N ASP A 148 -8.94 -3.23 4.77
CA ASP A 148 -7.99 -2.35 5.42
C ASP A 148 -8.38 -1.71 6.76
N TYR A 149 -7.37 -1.22 7.48
CA TYR A 149 -7.48 -0.72 8.86
C TYR A 149 -8.44 0.46 9.05
N HIS A 150 -8.84 1.16 7.98
CA HIS A 150 -9.86 2.22 8.05
C HIS A 150 -11.24 1.70 8.50
N LEU A 151 -11.50 0.41 8.28
CA LEU A 151 -12.79 -0.23 8.48
C LEU A 151 -12.73 -1.37 9.51
N ALA A 152 -11.76 -1.31 10.43
CA ALA A 152 -11.51 -2.39 11.38
C ALA A 152 -12.66 -2.58 12.39
N LEU A 153 -13.53 -1.59 12.60
CA LEU A 153 -14.67 -1.67 13.52
C LEU A 153 -15.96 -2.22 12.88
N LEU A 154 -15.96 -2.54 11.57
CA LEU A 154 -17.13 -3.10 10.90
C LEU A 154 -17.52 -4.49 11.40
N GLY A 155 -16.55 -5.30 11.87
CA GLY A 155 -16.77 -6.71 12.19
C GLY A 155 -17.82 -6.91 13.28
N SER A 156 -17.67 -6.20 14.41
CA SER A 156 -18.64 -6.28 15.52
C SER A 156 -20.03 -5.76 15.13
N GLN A 157 -20.07 -4.68 14.35
CA GLN A 157 -21.31 -4.07 13.89
C GLN A 157 -22.07 -4.97 12.93
N LEU A 158 -21.40 -5.57 11.95
CA LEU A 158 -22.00 -6.51 11.00
C LEU A 158 -22.44 -7.79 11.70
N ALA A 159 -21.68 -8.31 12.66
CA ALA A 159 -22.07 -9.47 13.45
C ALA A 159 -23.38 -9.24 14.23
N SER A 160 -23.61 -8.00 14.68
CA SER A 160 -24.86 -7.62 15.35
C SER A 160 -26.01 -7.37 14.38
N LEU A 161 -25.78 -6.64 13.29
CA LEU A 161 -26.83 -6.22 12.36
C LEU A 161 -27.29 -7.34 11.42
N ARG A 162 -26.35 -8.18 10.99
CA ARG A 162 -26.52 -9.16 9.92
C ARG A 162 -25.67 -10.41 10.19
N PRO A 163 -26.02 -11.21 11.22
CA PRO A 163 -25.28 -12.41 11.59
C PRO A 163 -25.28 -13.51 10.52
N ASP A 164 -26.13 -13.37 9.49
CA ASP A 164 -26.19 -14.28 8.34
C ASP A 164 -25.04 -14.08 7.34
N LEU A 165 -24.37 -12.94 7.35
CA LEU A 165 -23.35 -12.59 6.36
C LEU A 165 -22.03 -13.37 6.54
N LEU A 166 -21.40 -13.70 5.42
CA LEU A 166 -20.09 -14.33 5.36
C LEU A 166 -19.02 -13.24 5.24
N THR A 167 -18.50 -12.80 6.39
CA THR A 167 -17.61 -11.64 6.46
C THR A 167 -16.14 -12.05 6.49
N VAL A 168 -15.30 -11.32 5.77
CA VAL A 168 -13.84 -11.42 5.82
C VAL A 168 -13.23 -10.03 5.87
N HIS A 169 -12.21 -9.85 6.71
CA HIS A 169 -11.40 -8.65 6.75
C HIS A 169 -10.06 -8.94 6.09
N PHE A 170 -9.58 -8.08 5.19
CA PHE A 170 -8.22 -8.16 4.66
C PHE A 170 -7.41 -6.95 5.11
N HIS A 171 -6.31 -7.19 5.80
CA HIS A 171 -5.44 -6.17 6.37
C HIS A 171 -4.22 -5.95 5.46
N HIS A 172 -4.14 -4.79 4.79
CA HIS A 172 -3.14 -4.54 3.74
C HIS A 172 -1.81 -3.99 4.27
N THR A 173 -1.82 -3.39 5.45
CA THR A 173 -0.60 -2.96 6.15
C THR A 173 0.08 -4.15 6.84
N PRO A 174 1.30 -3.99 7.39
CA PRO A 174 1.75 -4.89 8.44
C PRO A 174 0.72 -4.92 9.59
N PHE A 175 0.77 -5.94 10.42
CA PHE A 175 0.13 -5.89 11.72
C PHE A 175 1.21 -5.69 12.79
N CYS A 176 0.92 -4.87 13.80
CA CYS A 176 1.84 -4.54 14.88
C CYS A 176 2.07 -5.73 15.82
N GLU A 177 3.18 -5.71 16.54
CA GLU A 177 3.41 -6.61 17.67
C GLU A 177 2.69 -6.12 18.93
N PRO A 178 2.48 -6.98 19.95
CA PRO A 178 1.78 -6.60 21.18
C PRO A 178 2.40 -5.40 21.91
N GLU A 179 3.72 -5.23 21.85
CA GLU A 179 4.40 -4.08 22.46
C GLU A 179 4.04 -2.76 21.77
N GLU A 180 3.94 -2.76 20.45
CA GLU A 180 3.59 -1.59 19.66
C GLU A 180 2.11 -1.23 19.84
N LEU A 181 1.24 -2.24 19.98
CA LEU A 181 -0.19 -2.02 20.24
C LEU A 181 -0.45 -1.36 21.59
N ARG A 182 0.40 -1.60 22.60
CA ARG A 182 0.27 -1.08 23.97
C ARG A 182 0.35 0.45 24.10
N VAL A 183 0.70 1.16 23.02
CA VAL A 183 0.59 2.63 22.99
C VAL A 183 -0.87 3.10 22.95
N LEU A 184 -1.81 2.24 22.54
CA LEU A 184 -3.24 2.54 22.55
C LEU A 184 -3.83 2.31 23.95
N PRO A 185 -4.85 3.10 24.36
CA PRO A 185 -5.63 2.80 25.56
C PRO A 185 -6.20 1.37 25.50
N SER A 186 -6.14 0.63 26.60
CA SER A 186 -6.51 -0.79 26.63
C SER A 186 -7.94 -1.06 26.15
N ALA A 187 -8.89 -0.18 26.47
CA ALA A 187 -10.27 -0.29 25.98
C ALA A 187 -10.36 -0.17 24.44
N VAL A 188 -9.54 0.69 23.83
CA VAL A 188 -9.48 0.90 22.39
C VAL A 188 -8.80 -0.29 21.70
N ALA A 189 -7.70 -0.80 22.26
CA ALA A 189 -7.05 -2.01 21.76
C ALA A 189 -8.01 -3.22 21.80
N GLY A 190 -8.75 -3.38 22.89
CA GLY A 190 -9.77 -4.42 23.04
C GLY A 190 -10.92 -4.28 22.04
N GLU A 191 -11.42 -3.07 21.81
CA GLU A 191 -12.46 -2.79 20.81
C GLU A 191 -11.99 -3.10 19.39
N LEU A 192 -10.80 -2.61 19.02
CA LEU A 192 -10.21 -2.82 17.70
C LEU A 192 -10.04 -4.32 17.40
N LEU A 193 -9.37 -5.04 18.31
CA LEU A 193 -9.12 -6.47 18.15
C LEU A 193 -10.41 -7.28 18.23
N GLY A 194 -11.33 -6.92 19.12
CA GLY A 194 -12.62 -7.59 19.28
C GLY A 194 -13.48 -7.49 18.02
N SER A 195 -13.48 -6.32 17.38
CA SER A 195 -14.16 -6.17 16.09
C SER A 195 -13.48 -6.94 14.97
N LEU A 196 -12.14 -6.90 14.87
CA LEU A 196 -11.40 -7.71 13.89
C LEU A 196 -11.67 -9.21 14.08
N ALA A 197 -11.73 -9.68 15.33
CA ALA A 197 -12.04 -11.06 15.68
C ALA A 197 -13.50 -11.47 15.39
N ALA A 198 -14.41 -10.50 15.20
CA ALA A 198 -15.82 -10.76 14.86
C ALA A 198 -16.04 -11.07 13.37
N PHE A 199 -15.06 -10.81 12.51
CA PHE A 199 -15.06 -11.30 11.14
C PHE A 199 -14.92 -12.83 11.09
N GLY A 200 -15.46 -13.47 10.05
CA GLY A 200 -15.32 -14.92 9.87
C GLY A 200 -13.86 -15.35 9.69
N ALA A 201 -13.02 -14.51 9.09
CA ALA A 201 -11.56 -14.67 9.05
C ALA A 201 -10.87 -13.32 8.79
N CYS A 202 -9.60 -13.20 9.20
CA CYS A 202 -8.73 -12.08 8.86
C CYS A 202 -7.58 -12.51 7.93
N GLY A 203 -7.45 -11.85 6.79
CA GLY A 203 -6.42 -12.10 5.78
C GLY A 203 -5.26 -11.12 5.87
N PHE A 204 -4.05 -11.62 5.59
CA PHE A 204 -2.81 -10.83 5.61
C PHE A 204 -1.92 -11.15 4.41
N HIS A 205 -1.02 -10.25 4.07
CA HIS A 205 -0.08 -10.43 2.96
C HIS A 205 1.11 -11.35 3.26
N ALA A 206 1.44 -11.59 4.54
CA ALA A 206 2.54 -12.48 4.94
C ALA A 206 2.21 -13.17 6.26
N ALA A 207 2.76 -14.39 6.45
CA ALA A 207 2.53 -15.19 7.66
C ALA A 207 2.90 -14.42 8.95
N ARG A 208 4.04 -13.72 8.95
CA ARG A 208 4.47 -12.92 10.10
C ARG A 208 3.46 -11.85 10.54
N TRP A 209 2.72 -11.26 9.61
CA TRP A 209 1.69 -10.27 9.91
C TRP A 209 0.44 -10.93 10.52
N ALA A 210 0.04 -12.09 9.99
CA ALA A 210 -1.01 -12.90 10.61
C ALA A 210 -0.62 -13.36 12.02
N ASP A 211 0.63 -13.78 12.22
CA ASP A 211 1.16 -14.19 13.53
C ASP A 211 1.15 -13.04 14.54
N SER A 212 1.50 -11.83 14.11
CA SER A 212 1.48 -10.62 14.94
C SER A 212 0.05 -10.31 15.42
N PHE A 213 -0.94 -10.41 14.52
CA PHE A 213 -2.36 -10.27 14.89
C PHE A 213 -2.81 -11.35 15.88
N ARG A 214 -2.47 -12.62 15.63
CA ARG A 214 -2.81 -13.72 16.54
C ARG A 214 -2.21 -13.53 17.93
N ARG A 215 -0.97 -13.05 18.02
CA ARG A 215 -0.33 -12.69 19.30
C ARG A 215 -1.08 -11.56 20.01
N CYS A 216 -1.39 -10.48 19.31
CA CYS A 216 -2.13 -9.34 19.86
C CYS A 216 -3.51 -9.77 20.38
N ALA A 217 -4.26 -10.54 19.58
CA ALA A 217 -5.56 -11.05 19.98
C ALA A 217 -5.48 -12.01 21.17
N SER A 218 -4.47 -12.89 21.20
CA SER A 218 -4.26 -13.80 22.33
C SER A 218 -3.95 -13.05 23.62
N GLU A 219 -3.13 -12.00 23.57
CA GLU A 219 -2.73 -11.22 24.75
C GLU A 219 -3.87 -10.33 25.26
N VAL A 220 -4.63 -9.70 24.37
CA VAL A 220 -5.66 -8.71 24.74
C VAL A 220 -7.04 -9.35 24.95
N LEU A 221 -7.42 -10.33 24.14
CA LEU A 221 -8.75 -10.95 24.16
C LEU A 221 -8.76 -12.36 24.78
N GLY A 222 -7.59 -12.98 24.98
CA GLY A 222 -7.51 -14.38 25.43
C GLY A 222 -7.96 -15.40 24.37
N MET A 223 -8.00 -15.02 23.10
CA MET A 223 -8.41 -15.90 21.99
C MET A 223 -7.53 -15.71 20.75
N VAL A 224 -7.51 -16.72 19.88
CA VAL A 224 -6.79 -16.67 18.59
C VAL A 224 -7.82 -16.72 17.45
N PRO A 225 -8.07 -15.59 16.74
CA PRO A 225 -9.00 -15.55 15.63
C PRO A 225 -8.53 -16.38 14.43
N GLU A 226 -9.46 -16.75 13.56
CA GLU A 226 -9.17 -17.42 12.29
C GLU A 226 -8.43 -16.47 11.35
N THR A 227 -7.30 -16.92 10.79
CA THR A 227 -6.46 -16.12 9.90
C THR A 227 -6.01 -16.88 8.66
N PHE A 228 -5.77 -16.17 7.56
CA PHE A 228 -5.17 -16.74 6.35
C PHE A 228 -4.16 -15.77 5.71
N VAL A 229 -3.33 -16.31 4.81
CA VAL A 229 -2.30 -15.55 4.09
C VAL A 229 -2.60 -15.56 2.60
N ALA A 230 -2.84 -14.38 2.03
CA ALA A 230 -3.00 -14.15 0.59
C ALA A 230 -2.19 -12.92 0.16
N PRO A 231 -0.91 -13.08 -0.21
CA PRO A 231 -0.09 -12.02 -0.78
C PRO A 231 -0.70 -11.56 -2.11
N LEU A 232 -0.92 -10.25 -2.25
CA LEU A 232 -1.40 -9.66 -3.50
C LEU A 232 -0.22 -9.52 -4.47
N GLY A 233 -0.41 -9.96 -5.72
CA GLY A 233 0.47 -9.64 -6.84
C GLY A 233 -0.22 -8.74 -7.86
N PRO A 234 0.56 -8.11 -8.75
CA PRO A 234 0.01 -7.26 -9.80
C PRO A 234 -0.56 -8.09 -10.96
N ASP A 235 -1.34 -7.43 -11.84
CA ASP A 235 -1.73 -8.01 -13.12
C ASP A 235 -0.59 -7.85 -14.14
N ALA A 236 0.13 -8.94 -14.39
CA ALA A 236 1.28 -8.91 -15.28
C ALA A 236 0.93 -8.60 -16.76
N ALA A 237 -0.27 -8.97 -17.21
CA ALA A 237 -0.69 -8.72 -18.58
C ALA A 237 -1.02 -7.24 -18.79
N GLU A 238 -1.72 -6.63 -17.83
CA GLU A 238 -2.01 -5.20 -17.81
C GLU A 238 -0.72 -4.37 -17.72
N LEU A 239 0.19 -4.68 -16.80
CA LEU A 239 1.47 -3.98 -16.70
C LEU A 239 2.24 -4.01 -18.02
N ARG A 240 2.29 -5.17 -18.68
CA ARG A 240 2.98 -5.31 -19.96
C ARG A 240 2.32 -4.50 -21.06
N SER A 241 0.99 -4.36 -21.07
CA SER A 241 0.30 -3.52 -22.05
C SER A 241 0.62 -2.04 -21.82
N VAL A 242 0.57 -1.57 -20.58
CA VAL A 242 0.91 -0.18 -20.19
C VAL A 242 2.33 0.18 -20.62
N VAL A 243 3.30 -0.72 -20.41
CA VAL A 243 4.73 -0.52 -20.77
C VAL A 243 4.95 -0.32 -22.28
N THR A 244 4.01 -0.78 -23.11
CA THR A 244 4.05 -0.63 -24.58
C THR A 244 3.35 0.63 -25.10
N SER A 245 2.71 1.41 -24.23
CA SER A 245 2.05 2.67 -24.61
C SER A 245 3.04 3.71 -25.14
N GLU A 246 2.54 4.62 -25.99
CA GLU A 246 3.34 5.72 -26.54
C GLU A 246 3.86 6.66 -25.46
N GLU A 247 3.05 6.95 -24.44
CA GLU A 247 3.40 7.85 -23.35
C GLU A 247 4.60 7.31 -22.55
N VAL A 248 4.55 6.03 -22.17
CA VAL A 248 5.69 5.35 -21.54
C VAL A 248 6.89 5.27 -22.50
N GLY A 249 6.64 5.11 -23.80
CA GLY A 249 7.68 5.15 -24.82
C GLY A 249 8.45 6.48 -24.86
N ARG A 250 7.73 7.61 -24.83
CA ARG A 250 8.32 8.96 -24.80
C ARG A 250 9.09 9.20 -23.50
N ALA A 251 8.46 8.93 -22.35
CA ALA A 251 9.11 9.09 -21.04
C ALA A 251 10.39 8.24 -20.90
N ARG A 252 10.41 7.04 -21.49
CA ARG A 252 11.60 6.18 -21.51
C ARG A 252 12.73 6.76 -22.37
N SER A 253 12.42 7.38 -23.50
CA SER A 253 13.43 8.05 -24.34
C SER A 253 14.02 9.27 -23.62
N GLU A 254 13.17 10.10 -23.00
CA GLU A 254 13.60 11.24 -22.20
C GLU A 254 14.50 10.82 -21.03
N LEU A 255 14.13 9.74 -20.32
CA LEU A 255 14.95 9.19 -19.24
C LEU A 255 16.30 8.64 -19.77
N ALA A 256 16.32 8.00 -20.94
CA ALA A 256 17.55 7.49 -21.53
C ALA A 256 18.54 8.62 -21.89
N GLU A 257 18.05 9.73 -22.45
CA GLU A 257 18.84 10.93 -22.74
C GLU A 257 19.41 11.53 -21.44
N ARG A 258 18.59 11.64 -20.40
CA ARG A 258 19.00 12.12 -19.07
C ARG A 258 20.06 11.23 -18.43
N LEU A 259 19.89 9.90 -18.51
CA LEU A 259 20.87 8.93 -18.01
C LEU A 259 22.22 9.07 -18.73
N ALA A 260 22.21 9.35 -20.04
CA ALA A 260 23.41 9.51 -20.86
C ALA A 260 24.40 8.34 -20.70
N GLY A 261 23.89 7.11 -20.65
CA GLY A 261 24.68 5.89 -20.51
C GLY A 261 25.04 5.49 -19.06
N ARG A 262 24.67 6.29 -18.06
CA ARG A 262 24.81 5.93 -16.64
C ARG A 262 23.84 4.80 -16.24
N ALA A 263 24.27 3.96 -15.31
CA ALA A 263 23.40 2.98 -14.66
C ALA A 263 22.33 3.67 -13.82
N LEU A 264 21.10 3.16 -13.85
CA LEU A 264 19.98 3.70 -13.09
C LEU A 264 19.79 2.93 -11.78
N VAL A 265 20.01 3.60 -10.66
CA VAL A 265 19.47 3.20 -9.36
C VAL A 265 18.12 3.89 -9.19
N LEU A 266 17.06 3.11 -8.98
CA LEU A 266 15.69 3.60 -8.95
C LEU A 266 15.05 3.31 -7.59
N ARG A 267 14.29 4.29 -7.10
CA ARG A 267 13.15 4.05 -6.21
C ARG A 267 11.90 4.73 -6.78
N SER A 268 10.75 4.09 -6.59
CA SER A 268 9.46 4.57 -7.10
C SER A 268 8.38 4.34 -6.06
N ASP A 269 8.41 5.10 -4.98
CA ASP A 269 7.48 4.98 -3.86
C ASP A 269 7.04 6.35 -3.33
N ARG A 270 5.97 6.40 -2.54
CA ARG A 270 5.55 7.65 -1.91
C ARG A 270 6.58 8.14 -0.90
N MET A 271 6.63 9.46 -0.70
CA MET A 271 7.37 10.06 0.40
C MET A 271 6.65 9.79 1.73
N GLU A 272 6.83 8.58 2.21
CA GLU A 272 6.16 7.98 3.36
C GLU A 272 7.22 7.51 4.35
N LEU A 273 6.95 7.70 5.65
CA LEU A 273 7.90 7.40 6.73
C LEU A 273 8.36 5.94 6.70
N SER A 274 7.44 5.01 6.41
CA SER A 274 7.76 3.59 6.35
C SER A 274 8.69 3.20 5.18
N LYS A 275 8.86 4.06 4.17
CA LYS A 275 9.62 3.78 2.93
C LYS A 275 11.12 4.03 3.03
N ASN A 276 11.61 4.58 4.15
CA ASN A 276 13.04 4.64 4.46
C ASN A 276 13.89 5.37 3.40
N LEU A 277 13.39 6.52 2.92
CA LEU A 277 14.01 7.37 1.90
C LEU A 277 15.38 7.87 2.36
N VAL A 278 15.42 8.48 3.55
CA VAL A 278 16.63 9.09 4.12
C VAL A 278 17.78 8.08 4.14
N ARG A 279 17.60 6.90 4.75
CA ARG A 279 18.66 5.87 4.78
C ARG A 279 19.04 5.36 3.40
N GLY A 280 18.09 5.29 2.45
CA GLY A 280 18.39 4.94 1.07
C GLY A 280 19.33 5.96 0.40
N PHE A 281 19.13 7.25 0.63
CA PHE A 281 20.01 8.30 0.14
C PHE A 281 21.36 8.33 0.86
N LEU A 282 21.37 8.15 2.18
CA LEU A 282 22.62 8.03 2.96
C LEU A 282 23.46 6.84 2.49
N ALA A 283 22.83 5.70 2.18
CA ALA A 283 23.54 4.53 1.66
C ALA A 283 24.15 4.80 0.28
N TYR A 284 23.47 5.57 -0.56
CA TYR A 284 24.03 5.98 -1.84
C TYR A 284 25.17 7.00 -1.66
N GLU A 285 25.05 7.93 -0.72
CA GLU A 285 26.11 8.87 -0.36
C GLU A 285 27.39 8.14 0.10
N GLU A 286 27.25 7.16 0.99
CA GLU A 286 28.36 6.33 1.47
C GLU A 286 28.99 5.52 0.33
N LEU A 287 28.17 4.95 -0.55
CA LEU A 287 28.66 4.26 -1.74
C LEU A 287 29.46 5.19 -2.68
N LEU A 288 29.06 6.46 -2.83
CA LEU A 288 29.81 7.43 -3.64
C LEU A 288 31.14 7.83 -2.99
N ASP A 289 31.22 7.87 -1.66
CA ASP A 289 32.47 8.07 -0.93
C ASP A 289 33.43 6.89 -1.14
N GLU A 290 32.93 5.65 -1.05
CA GLU A 290 33.73 4.43 -1.25
C GLU A 290 34.14 4.20 -2.71
N ARG A 291 33.27 4.57 -3.65
CA ARG A 291 33.41 4.33 -5.09
C ARG A 291 33.19 5.60 -5.91
N PRO A 292 34.15 6.56 -5.89
CA PRO A 292 33.99 7.86 -6.54
C PRO A 292 33.76 7.80 -8.06
N GLU A 293 34.13 6.70 -8.73
CA GLU A 293 33.86 6.47 -10.14
C GLU A 293 32.36 6.38 -10.48
N LEU A 294 31.53 6.05 -9.49
CA LEU A 294 30.08 5.96 -9.65
C LEU A 294 29.43 7.32 -9.87
N VAL A 295 30.04 8.42 -9.42
CA VAL A 295 29.55 9.79 -9.68
C VAL A 295 29.37 10.05 -11.17
N ARG A 296 30.20 9.43 -12.03
CA ARG A 296 30.13 9.57 -13.49
C ARG A 296 29.37 8.45 -14.19
N SER A 297 29.20 7.31 -13.55
CA SER A 297 28.69 6.07 -14.18
C SER A 297 27.36 5.58 -13.64
N ALA A 298 26.81 6.19 -12.59
CA ALA A 298 25.49 5.88 -12.04
C ALA A 298 24.68 7.16 -11.77
N LEU A 299 23.36 7.02 -11.74
CA LEU A 299 22.40 8.05 -11.34
C LEU A 299 21.34 7.40 -10.44
N PHE A 300 21.08 8.00 -9.28
CA PHE A 300 19.95 7.63 -8.45
C PHE A 300 18.74 8.52 -8.76
N VAL A 301 17.73 7.95 -9.41
CA VAL A 301 16.43 8.62 -9.59
C VAL A 301 15.46 8.16 -8.50
N ALA A 302 14.93 9.11 -7.75
CA ALA A 302 13.88 8.89 -6.76
C ALA A 302 12.58 9.54 -7.21
N ARG A 303 11.66 8.72 -7.71
CA ARG A 303 10.30 9.17 -8.07
C ARG A 303 9.40 9.02 -6.86
N THR A 304 9.30 10.09 -6.07
CA THR A 304 8.62 10.07 -4.78
C THR A 304 7.71 11.27 -4.58
N TYR A 305 6.42 11.09 -4.85
CA TYR A 305 5.43 12.14 -4.62
C TYR A 305 5.02 12.25 -3.15
N PRO A 306 4.65 13.46 -2.67
CA PRO A 306 4.29 13.68 -1.27
C PRO A 306 3.15 12.77 -0.78
N SER A 307 3.18 12.39 0.50
CA SER A 307 2.10 11.67 1.15
C SER A 307 1.64 12.42 2.39
N ARG A 308 0.31 12.45 2.62
CA ARG A 308 -0.32 12.96 3.86
C ARG A 308 0.27 14.29 4.33
N GLU A 309 0.27 15.28 3.42
CA GLU A 309 0.87 16.60 3.65
C GLU A 309 0.19 17.38 4.80
N ASP A 310 -0.96 16.92 5.26
CA ASP A 310 -1.69 17.43 6.40
C ASP A 310 -1.16 16.94 7.77
N LEU A 311 -0.24 15.96 7.78
CA LEU A 311 0.40 15.45 9.00
C LEU A 311 1.80 16.08 9.21
N PRO A 312 2.08 16.68 10.39
CA PRO A 312 3.36 17.32 10.68
C PRO A 312 4.58 16.41 10.51
N GLU A 313 4.47 15.12 10.84
CA GLU A 313 5.54 14.14 10.73
C GLU A 313 5.97 13.93 9.27
N TYR A 314 5.03 14.01 8.32
CA TYR A 314 5.31 13.86 6.89
C TYR A 314 5.95 15.11 6.31
N ALA A 315 5.50 16.30 6.74
CA ALA A 315 6.14 17.55 6.34
C ALA A 315 7.59 17.62 6.85
N ALA A 316 7.85 17.20 8.09
CA ALA A 316 9.19 17.13 8.65
C ALA A 316 10.09 16.14 7.89
N TYR A 317 9.56 14.95 7.58
CA TYR A 317 10.30 13.94 6.84
C TYR A 317 10.59 14.35 5.40
N ARG A 318 9.66 15.04 4.73
CA ARG A 318 9.90 15.65 3.43
C ARG A 318 11.08 16.61 3.47
N HIS A 319 11.11 17.48 4.48
CA HIS A 319 12.21 18.40 4.66
C HIS A 319 13.55 17.69 4.86
N GLU A 320 13.57 16.63 5.67
CA GLU A 320 14.77 15.80 5.88
C GLU A 320 15.25 15.15 4.57
N VAL A 321 14.33 14.61 3.77
CA VAL A 321 14.64 14.05 2.45
C VAL A 321 15.26 15.09 1.52
N GLU A 322 14.61 16.26 1.38
CA GLU A 322 15.10 17.35 0.54
C GLU A 322 16.50 17.83 0.98
N GLN A 323 16.74 17.92 2.30
CA GLN A 323 18.05 18.27 2.86
C GLN A 323 19.15 17.26 2.53
N VAL A 324 18.89 15.95 2.68
CA VAL A 324 19.89 14.93 2.36
C VAL A 324 20.21 14.94 0.86
N VAL A 325 19.21 15.07 -0.01
CA VAL A 325 19.43 15.16 -1.46
C VAL A 325 20.25 16.42 -1.81
N ALA A 326 19.94 17.57 -1.22
CA ALA A 326 20.69 18.80 -1.43
C ALA A 326 22.16 18.68 -1.00
N ARG A 327 22.41 18.05 0.16
CA ARG A 327 23.77 17.78 0.64
C ARG A 327 24.56 16.89 -0.31
N ILE A 328 23.95 15.81 -0.80
CA ILE A 328 24.58 14.91 -1.76
C ILE A 328 24.90 15.68 -3.06
N ALA A 329 23.97 16.50 -3.54
CA ALA A 329 24.20 17.33 -4.72
C ALA A 329 25.36 18.30 -4.52
N GLU A 330 25.47 18.98 -3.37
CA GLU A 330 26.57 19.88 -3.04
C GLU A 330 27.94 19.16 -3.08
N ARG A 331 28.01 17.95 -2.50
CA ARG A 331 29.27 17.20 -2.38
C ARG A 331 29.74 16.55 -3.68
N PHE A 332 28.81 16.04 -4.48
CA PHE A 332 29.13 15.09 -5.56
C PHE A 332 28.70 15.55 -6.96
N SER A 333 28.12 16.74 -7.12
CA SER A 333 27.78 17.23 -8.45
C SER A 333 29.03 17.34 -9.33
N ALA A 334 29.01 16.69 -10.49
CA ALA A 334 30.10 16.69 -11.44
C ALA A 334 29.61 17.10 -12.82
N GLY A 335 30.28 18.07 -13.45
CA GLY A 335 29.90 18.56 -14.79
C GLY A 335 28.47 19.14 -14.84
N GLY A 336 28.01 19.75 -13.74
CA GLY A 336 26.67 20.33 -13.63
C GLY A 336 25.54 19.30 -13.47
N ARG A 337 25.86 18.03 -13.20
CA ARG A 337 24.87 16.96 -12.98
C ARG A 337 24.94 16.47 -11.54
N ALA A 338 23.79 16.47 -10.86
CA ALA A 338 23.66 15.85 -9.55
C ALA A 338 23.67 14.31 -9.68
N PRO A 339 24.20 13.58 -8.69
CA PRO A 339 24.17 12.12 -8.70
C PRO A 339 22.81 11.55 -8.22
N VAL A 340 21.96 12.40 -7.63
CA VAL A 340 20.60 12.06 -7.18
C VAL A 340 19.62 13.04 -7.81
N GLU A 341 18.54 12.52 -8.40
CA GLU A 341 17.44 13.29 -8.95
C GLU A 341 16.15 12.94 -8.19
N LEU A 342 15.61 13.92 -7.46
CA LEU A 342 14.35 13.80 -6.71
C LEU A 342 13.19 14.32 -7.55
N GLU A 343 12.29 13.44 -7.97
CA GLU A 343 11.10 13.76 -8.74
C GLU A 343 9.85 13.60 -7.88
N ILE A 344 9.16 14.72 -7.61
CA ILE A 344 7.99 14.77 -6.71
C ILE A 344 6.64 14.75 -7.44
N ALA A 345 6.65 14.76 -8.77
CA ALA A 345 5.43 14.72 -9.58
C ALA A 345 4.84 13.30 -9.60
N ASP A 346 3.52 13.20 -9.46
CA ASP A 346 2.78 11.96 -9.68
C ASP A 346 2.57 11.74 -11.18
N ASP A 347 3.59 11.19 -11.83
CA ASP A 347 3.59 10.85 -13.26
C ASP A 347 3.69 9.33 -13.41
N PHE A 348 2.55 8.71 -13.75
CA PHE A 348 2.45 7.28 -13.90
C PHE A 348 3.29 6.75 -15.06
N ALA A 349 3.24 7.40 -16.22
CA ALA A 349 3.94 6.93 -17.43
C ALA A 349 5.45 6.95 -17.24
N ALA A 350 5.99 8.01 -16.63
CA ALA A 350 7.40 8.07 -16.34
C ALA A 350 7.83 7.09 -15.22
N SER A 351 6.92 6.66 -14.34
CA SER A 351 7.24 5.68 -13.28
C SER A 351 7.38 4.30 -13.90
N VAL A 352 6.44 3.95 -14.78
CA VAL A 352 6.51 2.72 -15.57
C VAL A 352 7.73 2.74 -16.50
N ALA A 353 8.06 3.89 -17.10
CA ALA A 353 9.27 4.03 -17.92
C ALA A 353 10.54 3.73 -17.11
N ALA A 354 10.69 4.33 -15.93
CA ALA A 354 11.82 4.09 -15.04
C ALA A 354 11.88 2.61 -14.58
N LEU A 355 10.75 2.04 -14.15
CA LEU A 355 10.66 0.62 -13.79
C LEU A 355 11.07 -0.31 -14.95
N SER A 356 10.77 0.08 -16.19
CA SER A 356 11.14 -0.71 -17.37
C SER A 356 12.63 -0.72 -17.71
N CYS A 357 13.43 0.16 -17.09
CA CYS A 357 14.84 0.35 -17.48
C CYS A 357 15.83 0.54 -16.32
N TYR A 358 15.44 0.29 -15.07
CA TYR A 358 16.38 0.32 -13.93
C TYR A 358 17.46 -0.76 -14.06
N ASP A 359 18.64 -0.46 -13.54
CA ASP A 359 19.74 -1.41 -13.32
C ASP A 359 19.70 -1.93 -11.87
N VAL A 360 19.33 -1.08 -10.92
CA VAL A 360 19.04 -1.45 -9.52
C VAL A 360 17.72 -0.83 -9.08
N LEU A 361 16.80 -1.64 -8.54
CA LEU A 361 15.57 -1.17 -7.90
C LEU A 361 15.72 -1.32 -6.39
N LEU A 362 15.78 -0.19 -5.67
CA LEU A 362 15.88 -0.15 -4.23
C LEU A 362 14.48 -0.09 -3.60
N VAL A 363 14.11 -1.15 -2.89
CA VAL A 363 12.87 -1.24 -2.11
C VAL A 363 13.25 -1.56 -0.67
N ASN A 364 13.55 -0.53 0.13
CA ASN A 364 14.15 -0.68 1.45
C ASN A 364 13.25 -0.27 2.65
N PRO A 365 11.92 -0.50 2.66
CA PRO A 365 11.07 -0.02 3.74
C PRO A 365 11.49 -0.58 5.11
N VAL A 366 11.22 0.18 6.17
CA VAL A 366 11.42 -0.29 7.56
C VAL A 366 10.35 -1.29 7.98
N ARG A 367 9.14 -1.18 7.41
CA ARG A 367 8.04 -2.15 7.55
C ARG A 367 7.03 -1.90 6.45
N ASP A 368 6.58 -2.93 5.75
CA ASP A 368 5.59 -2.77 4.67
C ASP A 368 4.73 -4.03 4.51
N GLY A 369 3.42 -3.85 4.36
CA GLY A 369 2.47 -4.95 4.25
C GLY A 369 2.66 -5.75 2.97
N MET A 370 2.73 -5.08 1.82
CA MET A 370 3.05 -5.63 0.50
C MET A 370 3.44 -4.50 -0.46
N ASN A 371 4.74 -4.35 -0.73
CA ASN A 371 5.21 -3.33 -1.65
C ASN A 371 5.16 -3.86 -3.08
N LEU A 372 4.10 -3.52 -3.81
CA LEU A 372 3.88 -3.99 -5.18
C LEU A 372 4.97 -3.54 -6.16
N VAL A 373 5.69 -2.45 -5.90
CA VAL A 373 6.80 -1.98 -6.74
C VAL A 373 7.88 -3.07 -6.87
N ALA A 374 8.10 -3.85 -5.81
CA ALA A 374 9.05 -4.97 -5.82
C ALA A 374 8.62 -6.13 -6.74
N LYS A 375 7.32 -6.23 -7.07
CA LYS A 375 6.75 -7.20 -8.01
C LYS A 375 6.59 -6.61 -9.41
N GLU A 376 6.07 -5.39 -9.50
CA GLU A 376 5.84 -4.65 -10.75
C GLU A 376 7.16 -4.41 -11.49
N GLY A 377 8.20 -3.96 -10.79
CA GLY A 377 9.52 -3.67 -11.35
C GLY A 377 10.09 -4.83 -12.17
N PRO A 378 10.30 -6.02 -11.59
CA PRO A 378 10.80 -7.17 -12.33
C PRO A 378 9.94 -7.56 -13.53
N ILE A 379 8.60 -7.45 -13.43
CA ILE A 379 7.68 -7.82 -14.52
C ILE A 379 7.87 -6.93 -15.76
N VAL A 380 8.13 -5.64 -15.56
CA VAL A 380 8.22 -4.64 -16.64
C VAL A 380 9.64 -4.35 -17.10
N ASN A 381 10.65 -4.73 -16.31
CA ASN A 381 12.04 -4.43 -16.57
C ASN A 381 12.58 -5.13 -17.83
N ARG A 382 13.30 -4.37 -18.67
CA ARG A 382 13.88 -4.85 -19.94
C ARG A 382 15.40 -5.03 -19.90
N ARG A 383 16.04 -4.78 -18.76
CA ARG A 383 17.51 -4.76 -18.59
C ARG A 383 18.04 -5.84 -17.64
N ASN A 384 17.17 -6.74 -17.19
CA ASN A 384 17.47 -7.69 -16.12
C ASN A 384 17.95 -6.98 -14.84
N GLY A 385 17.32 -5.86 -14.50
CA GLY A 385 17.69 -5.05 -13.34
C GLY A 385 17.60 -5.85 -12.03
N VAL A 386 18.48 -5.52 -11.10
CA VAL A 386 18.60 -6.20 -9.81
C VAL A 386 17.65 -5.58 -8.79
N LEU A 387 16.86 -6.40 -8.10
CA LEU A 387 16.02 -5.96 -6.98
C LEU A 387 16.82 -6.02 -5.67
N ALA A 388 17.01 -4.88 -5.01
CA ALA A 388 17.50 -4.78 -3.64
C ALA A 388 16.30 -4.57 -2.71
N LEU A 389 15.99 -5.56 -1.86
CA LEU A 389 14.73 -5.66 -1.13
C LEU A 389 14.95 -5.82 0.37
N SER A 390 14.32 -4.94 1.15
CA SER A 390 14.29 -5.06 2.61
C SER A 390 13.59 -6.33 3.05
N ARG A 391 14.18 -7.03 4.02
CA ARG A 391 13.53 -8.17 4.71
C ARG A 391 12.20 -7.81 5.37
N GLU A 392 12.00 -6.52 5.67
CA GLU A 392 10.80 -5.98 6.32
C GLU A 392 9.65 -5.73 5.34
N ALA A 393 9.89 -5.80 4.02
CA ALA A 393 8.83 -5.73 3.02
C ALA A 393 8.02 -7.03 2.98
N GLY A 394 6.69 -6.96 2.93
CA GLY A 394 5.86 -8.17 2.80
C GLY A 394 6.22 -9.03 1.59
N ALA A 395 6.57 -8.38 0.47
CA ALA A 395 7.03 -9.04 -0.75
C ALA A 395 8.29 -9.91 -0.54
N PHE A 396 9.09 -9.67 0.51
CA PHE A 396 10.31 -10.42 0.78
C PHE A 396 10.04 -11.91 1.03
N SER A 397 8.89 -12.27 1.61
CA SER A 397 8.56 -13.69 1.83
C SER A 397 8.40 -14.48 0.54
N GLU A 398 8.11 -13.80 -0.58
CA GLU A 398 7.98 -14.43 -1.90
C GLU A 398 9.20 -14.19 -2.79
N LEU A 399 9.84 -13.02 -2.68
CA LEU A 399 10.91 -12.58 -3.60
C LEU A 399 12.33 -12.74 -3.05
N GLY A 400 12.50 -13.01 -1.75
CA GLY A 400 13.79 -12.96 -1.05
C GLY A 400 14.85 -13.93 -1.60
N THR A 401 14.46 -15.05 -2.22
CA THR A 401 15.40 -16.01 -2.82
C THR A 401 16.10 -15.46 -4.06
N ALA A 402 15.43 -14.57 -4.81
CA ALA A 402 15.91 -14.01 -6.05
C ALA A 402 16.43 -12.57 -5.89
N ALA A 403 15.92 -11.83 -4.91
CA ALA A 403 16.36 -10.48 -4.56
C ALA A 403 17.72 -10.46 -3.86
N LEU A 404 18.32 -9.26 -3.76
CA LEU A 404 19.38 -8.99 -2.81
C LEU A 404 18.77 -8.43 -1.54
N GLU A 405 18.92 -9.16 -0.44
CA GLU A 405 18.44 -8.69 0.87
C GLU A 405 19.10 -7.38 1.29
N VAL A 406 18.29 -6.49 1.85
CA VAL A 406 18.70 -5.23 2.47
C VAL A 406 18.27 -5.25 3.93
N GLU A 407 19.18 -4.91 4.83
CA GLU A 407 18.86 -4.63 6.23
C GLU A 407 18.51 -3.14 6.37
N PRO A 408 17.24 -2.77 6.60
CA PRO A 408 16.79 -1.39 6.36
C PRO A 408 17.42 -0.35 7.29
N PHE A 409 17.98 -0.75 8.42
CA PHE A 409 18.64 0.16 9.36
C PHE A 409 20.15 0.26 9.15
N ASP A 410 20.76 -0.71 8.47
CA ASP A 410 22.19 -0.74 8.21
C ASP A 410 22.47 -0.02 6.88
N VAL A 411 22.90 1.24 7.01
CA VAL A 411 23.21 2.12 5.88
C VAL A 411 24.39 1.57 5.08
N SER A 412 25.44 1.10 5.75
CA SER A 412 26.64 0.54 5.12
C SER A 412 26.35 -0.76 4.37
N ALA A 413 25.55 -1.67 4.97
CA ALA A 413 25.13 -2.89 4.28
C ALA A 413 24.23 -2.59 3.07
N THR A 414 23.39 -1.55 3.17
CA THR A 414 22.59 -1.06 2.04
C THR A 414 23.49 -0.52 0.93
N ALA A 415 24.51 0.28 1.26
CA ALA A 415 25.50 0.81 0.33
C ALA A 415 26.25 -0.31 -0.40
N ALA A 416 26.75 -1.28 0.35
CA ALA A 416 27.41 -2.47 -0.18
C ALA A 416 26.48 -3.29 -1.09
N THR A 417 25.19 -3.39 -0.75
CA THR A 417 24.20 -4.10 -1.57
C THR A 417 23.93 -3.40 -2.89
N ILE A 418 23.80 -2.08 -2.90
CA ILE A 418 23.68 -1.29 -4.14
C ILE A 418 24.96 -1.43 -4.98
N GLY A 419 26.13 -1.33 -4.33
CA GLY A 419 27.43 -1.51 -4.98
C GLY A 419 27.61 -2.89 -5.61
N ARG A 420 27.14 -3.96 -4.95
CA ARG A 420 27.10 -5.33 -5.47
C ARG A 420 26.12 -5.48 -6.62
N ALA A 421 24.94 -4.87 -6.53
CA ALA A 421 23.93 -4.90 -7.58
C ALA A 421 24.45 -4.26 -8.88
N LEU A 422 25.10 -3.09 -8.78
CA LEU A 422 25.72 -2.40 -9.91
C LEU A 422 26.88 -3.18 -10.55
N ALA A 423 27.65 -3.91 -9.74
CA ALA A 423 28.78 -4.72 -10.22
C ALA A 423 28.37 -6.13 -10.70
N MET A 424 27.10 -6.50 -10.60
CA MET A 424 26.63 -7.86 -10.88
C MET A 424 26.75 -8.21 -12.36
N SER A 425 27.31 -9.39 -12.66
CA SER A 425 27.46 -9.88 -14.03
C SER A 425 26.12 -10.11 -14.72
N GLU A 426 26.08 -9.89 -16.04
CA GLU A 426 24.88 -10.04 -16.85
C GLU A 426 24.22 -11.44 -16.76
N PRO A 427 24.97 -12.56 -16.70
CA PRO A 427 24.38 -13.89 -16.47
C PRO A 427 23.66 -14.03 -15.12
N GLU A 428 24.25 -13.52 -14.04
CA GLU A 428 23.66 -13.56 -12.69
C GLU A 428 22.41 -12.67 -12.62
N ARG A 429 22.48 -11.46 -13.21
CA ARG A 429 21.33 -10.55 -13.35
C ARG A 429 20.18 -11.21 -14.09
N ALA A 430 20.44 -11.80 -15.26
CA ALA A 430 19.43 -12.47 -16.07
C ALA A 430 18.80 -13.67 -15.35
N ARG A 431 19.59 -14.44 -14.59
CA ARG A 431 19.08 -15.54 -13.77
C ARG A 431 18.09 -15.04 -12.71
N ARG A 432 18.48 -14.03 -11.93
CA ARG A 432 17.64 -13.43 -10.87
C ARG A 432 16.39 -12.77 -11.43
N ALA A 433 16.51 -12.03 -12.54
CA ALA A 433 15.38 -11.38 -13.18
C ALA A 433 14.32 -12.39 -13.64
N ARG A 434 14.71 -13.51 -14.26
CA ARG A 434 13.77 -14.58 -14.64
C ARG A 434 13.05 -15.19 -13.44
N GLU A 435 13.77 -15.44 -12.36
CA GLU A 435 13.19 -15.98 -11.12
C GLU A 435 12.21 -14.98 -10.49
N LEU A 436 12.58 -13.69 -10.40
CA LEU A 436 11.72 -12.63 -9.89
C LEU A 436 10.43 -12.49 -10.72
N VAL A 437 10.51 -12.54 -12.05
CA VAL A 437 9.32 -12.47 -12.92
C VAL A 437 8.36 -13.63 -12.64
N ALA A 438 8.89 -14.85 -12.47
CA ALA A 438 8.07 -16.02 -12.17
C ALA A 438 7.37 -15.89 -10.81
N LEU A 439 8.12 -15.48 -9.77
CA LEU A 439 7.59 -15.29 -8.42
C LEU A 439 6.56 -14.14 -8.36
N ALA A 440 6.89 -12.99 -8.94
CA ALA A 440 6.04 -11.80 -8.93
C ALA A 440 4.71 -12.00 -9.68
N SER A 441 4.70 -12.84 -10.72
CA SER A 441 3.51 -13.09 -11.56
C SER A 441 2.65 -14.25 -11.07
N ALA A 442 3.06 -14.96 -10.01
CA ALA A 442 2.41 -16.21 -9.59
C ALA A 442 1.00 -16.01 -9.01
N ARG A 443 0.70 -14.83 -8.45
CA ARG A 443 -0.53 -14.56 -7.70
C ARG A 443 -1.18 -13.24 -8.17
N PRO A 444 -1.81 -13.21 -9.35
CA PRO A 444 -2.51 -12.01 -9.82
C PRO A 444 -3.71 -11.67 -8.91
N PRO A 445 -4.31 -10.46 -9.06
CA PRO A 445 -5.43 -10.01 -8.22
C PRO A 445 -6.63 -10.97 -8.20
N SER A 446 -6.87 -11.70 -9.29
CA SER A 446 -7.94 -12.71 -9.39
C SER A 446 -7.74 -13.90 -8.45
N VAL A 447 -6.49 -14.37 -8.27
CA VAL A 447 -6.15 -15.44 -7.33
C VAL A 447 -6.35 -14.95 -5.90
N TRP A 448 -5.85 -13.75 -5.59
CA TRP A 448 -6.06 -13.13 -4.28
C TRP A 448 -7.55 -13.03 -3.94
N LEU A 449 -8.38 -12.55 -4.88
CA LEU A 449 -9.82 -12.41 -4.66
C LEU A 449 -10.50 -13.76 -4.39
N ALA A 450 -10.14 -14.79 -5.16
CA ALA A 450 -10.68 -16.13 -4.97
C ALA A 450 -10.34 -16.71 -3.59
N GLU A 451 -9.12 -16.48 -3.09
CA GLU A 451 -8.70 -16.92 -1.75
C GLU A 451 -9.44 -16.20 -0.64
N VAL A 452 -9.60 -14.88 -0.77
CA VAL A 452 -10.32 -14.02 0.20
C VAL A 452 -11.81 -14.41 0.27
N VAL A 453 -12.48 -14.51 -0.89
CA VAL A 453 -13.89 -14.96 -0.96
C VAL A 453 -14.03 -16.40 -0.45
N GLY A 454 -13.07 -17.27 -0.77
CA GLY A 454 -13.03 -18.64 -0.26
C GLY A 454 -12.91 -18.69 1.26
N ALA A 455 -12.12 -17.82 1.87
CA ALA A 455 -11.96 -17.73 3.32
C ALA A 455 -13.27 -17.30 4.01
N ALA A 456 -13.95 -16.29 3.48
CA ALA A 456 -15.26 -15.86 3.97
C ALA A 456 -16.26 -17.03 4.01
N ARG A 457 -16.31 -17.84 2.95
CA ARG A 457 -17.24 -18.97 2.82
C ARG A 457 -16.95 -20.15 3.75
N ARG A 458 -15.68 -20.43 4.04
CA ARG A 458 -15.29 -21.54 4.95
C ARG A 458 -15.66 -21.26 6.41
N SER A 459 -15.68 -19.99 6.82
CA SER A 459 -15.96 -19.59 8.21
C SER A 459 -17.36 -19.99 8.72
N ARG A 460 -18.32 -20.30 7.82
CA ARG A 460 -19.68 -20.76 8.16
C ARG A 460 -19.71 -22.14 8.86
N GLY A 461 -18.63 -22.93 8.77
CA GLY A 461 -18.57 -24.30 9.28
C GLY A 461 -18.17 -24.45 10.75
N VAL A 462 -17.76 -23.37 11.42
CA VAL A 462 -17.32 -23.41 12.83
C VAL A 462 -18.45 -22.83 13.70
N PRO A 463 -19.03 -23.62 14.63
CA PRO A 463 -20.01 -23.08 15.57
C PRO A 463 -19.39 -21.92 16.36
N ARG A 464 -19.97 -20.73 16.27
CA ARG A 464 -19.62 -19.61 17.15
C ARG A 464 -20.12 -19.99 18.54
N GLY A 465 -19.21 -20.44 19.41
CA GLY A 465 -19.51 -20.82 20.79
C GLY A 465 -20.22 -19.66 21.50
N GLY A 466 -21.37 -19.96 22.09
CA GLY A 466 -22.15 -19.01 22.90
C GLY A 466 -21.67 -18.92 24.35
#